data_AF-A0A2N7VKR2-F1
#
_entry.id   AF-A0A2N7VKR2-F1
#
_cell.length_a   1.000
_cell.length_b   1.000
_cell.length_c   1.000
_cell.angle_alpha   90.00
_cell.angle_beta   90.00
_cell.angle_gamma   90.00
#
_symmetry.space_group_name_H-M   'P 1'
#
loop_
_entity.id
_entity.type
_entity.pdbx_description
1 polymer ?
#
loop_
_entity_poly.entity_id
_entity_poly.type
_entity_poly.pdbx_seq_one_letter_code
_entity_poly.pdbx_strand_id
1 'polypeptide(L)' 'MATVYFVKIGEQYLCPGEDGDIGFTASFEEAEHFLSYEEAERAAHECADPGYQIITQQRQ' A
#
# COMPACT_ATOMS: atom_id res chain seq x y z
N MET A 1 -6.65 12.61 -13.87
CA MET A 1 -5.36 12.12 -13.35
C MET A 1 -5.54 11.81 -11.88
N ALA A 2 -5.74 10.55 -11.54
CA ALA A 2 -5.79 10.12 -10.14
C ALA A 2 -4.39 9.59 -9.78
N THR A 3 -3.80 10.17 -8.73
CA THR A 3 -2.58 9.63 -8.13
C THR A 3 -3.01 8.61 -7.09
N VAL A 4 -2.50 7.39 -7.20
CA VAL A 4 -2.69 6.33 -6.22
C VAL A 4 -1.36 6.07 -5.52
N TYR A 5 -1.44 5.72 -4.25
CA TYR A 5 -0.29 5.45 -3.39
C TYR A 5 -0.35 3.98 -2.97
N PHE A 6 0.80 3.32 -2.99
CA PHE A 6 0.95 1.92 -2.61
C PHE A 6 2.00 1.82 -1.53
N VAL A 7 1.77 0.94 -0.56
CA VAL A 7 2.74 0.68 0.51
C VAL A 7 3.53 -0.57 0.15
N LYS A 8 4.84 -0.44 0.02
CA LYS A 8 5.79 -1.52 -0.26
C LYS A 8 6.67 -1.77 0.95
N ILE A 9 6.85 -3.02 1.35
CA ILE A 9 7.66 -3.42 2.50
C ILE A 9 8.57 -4.55 2.04
N GLY A 10 9.88 -4.29 2.01
CA GLY A 10 10.83 -5.22 1.41
C GLY A 10 10.49 -5.47 -0.06
N GLU A 11 10.01 -6.67 -0.39
CA GLU A 11 9.62 -7.11 -1.74
C GLU A 11 8.09 -7.34 -1.91
N GLN A 12 7.30 -7.03 -0.89
CA GLN A 12 5.85 -7.20 -0.90
C GLN A 12 5.13 -5.86 -0.80
N TYR A 13 3.85 -5.84 -1.15
CA TYR A 13 2.96 -4.71 -1.07
C TYR A 13 1.83 -5.01 -0.08
N LEU A 14 1.37 -3.97 0.59
CA LEU A 14 0.20 -4.02 1.45
C LEU A 14 -1.05 -4.32 0.60
N CYS A 15 -1.93 -5.19 1.08
CA CYS A 15 -3.13 -5.64 0.39
C CYS A 15 -4.31 -5.68 1.38
N PRO A 16 -5.52 -5.24 1.00
CA PRO A 16 -6.72 -5.46 1.80
C PRO A 16 -7.06 -6.95 1.77
N GLY A 17 -7.03 -7.59 2.93
CA GLY A 17 -7.59 -8.93 3.09
C GLY A 17 -9.11 -8.89 2.98
N GLU A 18 -9.70 -10.01 2.55
CA GLU A 18 -11.16 -10.16 2.36
C GLU A 18 -12.01 -9.89 3.61
N ASP A 19 -11.43 -9.96 4.81
CA ASP A 19 -12.10 -9.75 6.10
C ASP A 19 -11.75 -8.40 6.77
N GLY A 20 -11.03 -7.51 6.06
CA GLY A 20 -10.51 -6.26 6.63
C GLY A 20 -9.19 -6.42 7.41
N ASP A 21 -8.60 -7.61 7.39
CA ASP A 21 -7.22 -7.84 7.79
C ASP A 21 -6.24 -7.23 6.78
N ILE A 22 -5.11 -6.71 7.26
CA ILE A 22 -4.07 -6.16 6.40
C ILE A 22 -3.09 -7.27 6.05
N GLY A 23 -3.08 -7.66 4.77
CA GLY A 23 -2.20 -8.69 4.23
C GLY A 23 -1.03 -8.11 3.43
N PHE A 24 -0.11 -8.99 3.02
CA PHE A 24 0.99 -8.64 2.13
C PHE A 24 0.99 -9.55 0.90
N THR A 25 1.09 -8.95 -0.27
CA THR A 25 1.14 -9.65 -1.56
C THR A 25 2.39 -9.26 -2.34
N ALA A 26 2.95 -10.15 -3.14
CA ALA A 26 3.99 -9.78 -4.10
C ALA A 26 3.39 -9.13 -5.37
N SER A 27 2.08 -9.28 -5.58
CA SER A 27 1.36 -8.80 -6.76
C SER A 27 0.96 -7.34 -6.60
N PHE A 28 1.49 -6.46 -7.44
CA PHE A 28 1.10 -5.05 -7.44
C PHE A 28 -0.38 -4.84 -7.83
N GLU A 29 -0.96 -5.74 -8.63
CA GLU A 29 -2.37 -5.67 -9.04
C GLU A 29 -3.34 -5.93 -7.89
N GLU A 30 -2.92 -6.73 -6.91
CA GLU A 30 -3.68 -7.04 -5.71
C GLU A 30 -3.32 -6.08 -4.55
N ALA A 31 -2.37 -5.17 -4.77
CA ALA A 31 -1.94 -4.24 -3.75
C ALA A 31 -3.01 -3.19 -3.46
N GLU A 32 -3.11 -2.84 -2.17
CA GLU A 32 -3.90 -1.74 -1.66
C GLU A 32 -3.45 -0.44 -2.31
N HIS A 33 -4.41 0.27 -2.90
CA HIS A 33 -4.18 1.57 -3.51
C HIS A 33 -4.94 2.65 -2.75
N PHE A 34 -4.18 3.51 -2.10
CA PHE A 34 -4.69 4.67 -1.39
C PHE A 34 -4.83 5.85 -2.35
N LEU A 35 -5.82 6.69 -2.12
CA LEU A 35 -6.01 7.93 -2.88
C LEU A 35 -5.26 9.12 -2.25
N SER A 36 -4.76 8.93 -1.02
CA SER A 36 -4.06 9.95 -0.24
C SER A 36 -2.74 9.40 0.32
N TYR A 37 -1.69 10.24 0.33
CA TYR A 37 -0.40 9.88 0.92
C TYR A 37 -0.53 9.60 2.43
N GLU A 38 -1.27 10.42 3.16
CA GLU A 38 -1.48 10.27 4.61
C GLU A 38 -2.16 8.94 4.96
N GLU A 39 -3.12 8.47 4.15
CA GLU A 39 -3.75 7.16 4.36
C GLU A 39 -2.76 6.03 4.13
N ALA A 40 -1.96 6.12 3.07
CA ALA A 40 -0.91 5.14 2.79
C ALA A 40 0.14 5.12 3.90
N GLU A 41 0.59 6.29 4.36
CA GLU A 41 1.58 6.41 5.43
C GLU A 41 1.04 5.86 6.75
N ARG A 42 -0.23 6.14 7.08
CA ARG A 42 -0.84 5.61 8.29
C ARG A 42 -0.94 4.09 8.25
N ALA A 43 -1.47 3.53 7.16
CA ALA A 43 -1.55 2.08 6.99
C ALA A 43 -0.16 1.42 7.01
N ALA A 44 0.84 2.07 6.40
CA ALA A 44 2.21 1.63 6.47
C ALA A 44 2.76 1.69 7.90
N HIS A 45 2.51 2.74 8.65
CA HIS A 45 2.98 2.84 10.03
C HIS A 45 2.26 1.86 10.98
N GLU A 46 0.98 1.54 10.71
CA GLU A 46 0.21 0.59 11.50
C GLU A 46 0.59 -0.87 11.21
N CYS A 47 0.95 -1.20 9.96
CA CYS A 47 1.19 -2.59 9.53
C CYS A 47 2.62 -2.92 9.16
N ALA A 48 3.44 -1.93 8.87
CA ALA A 48 4.83 -2.08 8.48
C ALA A 48 5.76 -1.48 9.53
N ASP A 49 6.66 -2.30 10.05
CA ASP A 49 7.87 -1.85 10.73
C ASP A 49 8.65 -0.84 9.85
N PRO A 50 9.61 -0.04 10.40
CA PRO A 50 10.12 1.21 9.82
C PRO A 50 10.95 1.12 8.51
N GLY A 51 10.77 0.07 7.71
CA GLY A 51 11.37 -0.14 6.39
C GLY A 51 10.38 -0.08 5.20
N TYR A 52 9.19 0.50 5.39
CA TYR A 52 8.23 0.66 4.29
C TYR A 52 8.63 1.78 3.31
N GLN A 53 8.10 1.68 2.10
CA GLN A 53 8.27 2.64 1.01
C GLN A 53 6.91 2.93 0.38
N ILE A 54 6.55 4.21 0.27
CA ILE A 54 5.30 4.62 -0.38
C ILE A 54 5.60 4.90 -1.85
N ILE A 55 5.01 4.10 -2.73
CA ILE A 55 5.13 4.23 -4.19
C ILE A 55 3.93 5.00 -4.71
N THR A 56 4.16 6.03 -5.52
CA THR A 56 3.08 6.80 -6.17
C THR A 56 2.94 6.37 -7.63
N GLN A 57 1.72 6.05 -8.07
CA GLN A 57 1.44 5.77 -9.47
C GLN A 57 0.34 6.69 -9.99
N GLN A 58 0.50 7.18 -11.20
CA GLN A 58 -0.55 7.93 -11.88
C GLN A 58 -1.36 6.97 -12.75
N ARG A 59 -2.67 6.86 -12.50
CA ARG A 59 -3.58 6.18 -13.42
C ARG A 59 -3.85 7.11 -14.60
N GLN A 60 -3.45 6.68 -15.80
CA GLN A 60 -3.69 7.36 -17.08
C GLN A 60 -5.14 7.19 -17.53
#